data_AF-A0A972IXA8-F1
#
_entry.id   AF-A0A972IXA8-F1
#
_cell.length_a   1.000
_cell.length_b   1.000
_cell.length_c   1.000
_cell.angle_alpha   90.00
_cell.angle_beta   90.00
_cell.angle_gamma   90.00
#
_symmetry.space_group_name_H-M   'P 1'
#
loop_
_entity.id
_entity.type
_entity.pdbx_description
1 polymer ?
#
loop_
_entity_poly.entity_id
_entity_poly.type
_entity_poly.pdbx_seq_one_letter_code
_entity_poly.pdbx_strand_id
1 'polypeptide(L)'
;MQIKKRILPILMILIVVLSVCGGNRTGETINLTLYADFSNGMPDSRTEEKQITLLIDNGPTSRSQIAFGLADGLSEWTGLDFTLNGVSFPDEESIIVDWSKDSTLTAGPGNREFKEGFHFYDTVSLTWFMMDSLATTFKNNLGIANIYYQSEAQPVIFDSPVDMAQQGLPELPIDQAYEGSAFFHAHAGGRGDIDWMVNEPIVNGVIFTGSLLQSDPGNNMTPYEAASRLYFLVLKDKLVNDTDYSREEPMFITCVDVTNINGEECYLLSVSGMFNTKAWEFAVNYDYNRQNIYLLSETGSNLLGSFLDPEGLSNMVNSLR
;
A
#
# COMPACT_ATOMS: atom_id res chain seq x y z
N MET A 1 -39.84 60.15 17.86
CA MET A 1 -39.48 58.92 17.11
C MET A 1 -39.50 57.77 18.10
N GLN A 2 -40.48 56.88 17.99
CA GLN A 2 -40.62 55.72 18.86
C GLN A 2 -39.67 54.61 18.42
N ILE A 3 -38.94 54.02 19.36
CA ILE A 3 -38.59 52.59 19.30
C ILE A 3 -38.88 51.98 20.67
N LYS A 4 -40.03 51.33 20.77
CA LYS A 4 -40.42 50.43 21.85
C LYS A 4 -39.71 49.09 21.70
N LYS A 5 -39.32 48.52 22.85
CA LYS A 5 -39.44 47.10 23.24
C LYS A 5 -39.27 46.07 22.11
N ARG A 6 -38.10 45.41 22.04
CA ARG A 6 -37.93 44.05 21.48
C ARG A 6 -36.51 43.50 21.70
N ILE A 7 -36.05 43.44 22.96
CA ILE A 7 -34.77 42.78 23.28
C ILE A 7 -34.99 41.54 24.16
N LEU A 8 -36.12 41.43 24.85
CA LEU A 8 -36.37 40.33 25.78
C LEU A 8 -36.78 38.96 25.18
N PRO A 9 -37.47 38.84 24.01
CA PRO A 9 -37.86 37.51 23.52
C PRO A 9 -36.75 36.79 22.73
N ILE A 10 -35.74 37.51 22.23
CA ILE A 10 -34.64 36.92 21.44
C ILE A 10 -33.64 36.20 22.36
N LEU A 11 -33.42 36.72 23.57
CA LEU A 11 -32.51 36.10 24.55
C LEU A 11 -33.07 34.81 25.16
N MET A 12 -34.40 34.67 25.27
CA MET A 12 -35.04 33.45 25.79
C MET A 12 -35.09 32.30 24.77
N ILE A 13 -35.19 32.60 23.46
CA ILE A 13 -35.10 31.57 22.42
C ILE A 13 -33.66 31.05 22.30
N LEU A 14 -32.66 31.90 22.51
CA LEU A 14 -31.25 31.49 22.47
C LEU A 14 -30.89 30.51 23.61
N ILE A 15 -31.52 30.64 24.78
CA ILE A 15 -31.27 29.74 25.91
C ILE A 15 -31.98 28.38 25.72
N VAL A 16 -33.17 28.33 25.11
CA VAL A 16 -33.84 27.06 24.81
C VAL A 16 -33.14 26.28 23.68
N VAL A 17 -32.56 26.97 22.69
CA VAL A 17 -31.78 26.32 21.61
C VAL A 17 -30.40 25.83 22.10
N LEU A 18 -29.81 26.49 23.11
CA LEU A 18 -28.57 26.02 23.75
C LEU A 18 -28.79 24.95 24.82
N SER A 19 -30.04 24.68 25.22
CA SER A 19 -30.38 23.65 26.22
C SER A 19 -30.60 22.25 25.62
N VAL A 20 -30.66 22.13 24.28
CA VAL A 20 -30.93 20.83 23.59
C VAL A 20 -29.65 20.18 23.03
N CYS A 21 -28.49 20.84 23.08
CA CYS A 21 -27.20 20.25 22.69
C CYS A 21 -26.29 19.88 23.87
N GLY A 22 -26.82 19.92 25.10
CA GLY A 22 -26.14 19.44 26.31
C GLY A 22 -26.47 17.99 26.66
N GLY A 23 -26.89 17.17 25.69
CA GLY A 23 -26.90 15.73 25.87
C GLY A 23 -25.46 15.27 25.98
N ASN A 24 -25.00 14.97 27.19
CA ASN A 24 -23.84 14.10 27.41
C ASN A 24 -24.14 12.81 26.62
N ARG A 25 -23.69 12.75 25.36
CA ARG A 25 -23.68 11.50 24.60
C ARG A 25 -22.63 10.65 25.28
N THR A 26 -23.06 9.88 26.26
CA THR A 26 -22.31 8.75 26.80
C THR A 26 -22.32 7.66 25.73
N GLY A 27 -21.74 7.95 24.56
CA GLY A 27 -21.60 6.96 23.50
C GLY A 27 -20.62 5.89 23.97
N GLU A 28 -20.99 4.63 23.78
CA GLU A 28 -20.03 3.55 23.97
C GLU A 28 -18.96 3.65 22.87
N THR A 29 -17.71 3.54 23.28
CA THR A 29 -16.56 3.53 22.38
C THR A 29 -16.08 2.11 22.20
N ILE A 30 -15.88 1.69 20.96
CA ILE A 30 -15.20 0.44 20.63
C ILE A 30 -13.82 0.74 20.07
N ASN A 31 -12.83 -0.05 20.49
CA ASN A 31 -11.49 -0.01 19.92
C ASN A 31 -11.40 -1.06 18.82
N LEU A 32 -10.90 -0.64 17.67
CA LEU A 32 -10.76 -1.43 16.46
C LEU A 32 -9.36 -1.25 15.90
N THR A 33 -8.89 -2.25 15.15
CA THR A 33 -7.57 -2.21 14.52
C THR A 33 -7.73 -2.10 13.01
N LEU A 34 -7.17 -1.06 12.40
CA LEU A 34 -7.02 -0.97 10.96
C LEU A 34 -5.73 -1.67 10.53
N TYR A 35 -5.75 -2.31 9.37
CA TYR A 35 -4.61 -2.99 8.79
C TYR A 35 -4.31 -2.40 7.42
N ALA A 36 -3.10 -1.88 7.24
CA ALA A 36 -2.54 -1.50 5.95
C ALA A 36 -1.66 -2.65 5.47
N ASP A 37 -2.17 -3.39 4.50
CA ASP A 37 -1.58 -4.64 4.02
C ASP A 37 -0.79 -4.39 2.72
N PHE A 38 0.53 -4.34 2.84
CA PHE A 38 1.44 -4.13 1.72
C PHE A 38 1.90 -5.45 1.09
N SER A 39 1.16 -6.54 1.30
CA SER A 39 1.58 -7.86 0.85
C SER A 39 1.74 -8.01 -0.63
N ASN A 40 0.77 -7.49 -1.39
CA ASN A 40 0.86 -7.45 -2.83
C ASN A 40 1.26 -8.82 -3.42
N GLY A 41 0.71 -9.90 -2.87
CA GLY A 41 1.01 -11.28 -3.27
C GLY A 41 2.08 -12.00 -2.47
N MET A 42 2.82 -11.30 -1.60
CA MET A 42 4.01 -11.85 -0.94
C MET A 42 3.69 -12.30 0.51
N PRO A 43 3.94 -13.58 0.84
CA PRO A 43 3.53 -14.17 2.12
C PRO A 43 4.22 -13.58 3.37
N ASP A 44 5.40 -12.97 3.23
CA ASP A 44 6.22 -12.47 4.36
C ASP A 44 6.26 -10.94 4.48
N SER A 45 5.37 -10.28 3.76
CA SER A 45 5.27 -8.83 3.72
C SER A 45 4.79 -8.18 5.03
N ARG A 46 4.98 -6.86 5.10
CA ARG A 46 4.64 -6.06 6.27
C ARG A 46 3.18 -5.61 6.23
N THR A 47 2.41 -6.05 7.20
CA THR A 47 1.15 -5.40 7.58
C THR A 47 1.44 -4.33 8.63
N GLU A 48 1.00 -3.10 8.40
CA GLU A 48 1.01 -2.05 9.43
C GLU A 48 -0.34 -2.00 10.12
N GLU A 49 -0.34 -1.72 11.43
CA GLU A 49 -1.54 -1.66 12.24
C GLU A 49 -1.76 -0.27 12.80
N LYS A 50 -3.03 0.15 12.87
CA LYS A 50 -3.42 1.40 13.53
C LYS A 50 -4.68 1.21 14.34
N GLN A 51 -4.59 1.49 15.64
CA GLN A 51 -5.76 1.51 16.52
C GLN A 51 -6.63 2.73 16.23
N ILE A 52 -7.94 2.51 16.12
CA ILE A 52 -8.95 3.56 16.06
C ILE A 52 -10.02 3.33 17.13
N THR A 53 -10.69 4.41 17.50
CA THR A 53 -11.83 4.35 18.41
C THR A 53 -13.07 4.82 17.67
N LEU A 54 -14.05 3.92 17.52
CA LEU A 54 -15.33 4.26 16.93
C LEU A 54 -16.30 4.71 18.02
N LEU A 55 -16.89 5.89 17.85
CA LEU A 55 -17.99 6.36 18.69
C LEU A 55 -19.30 5.78 18.19
N ILE A 56 -20.01 5.07 19.05
CA ILE A 56 -21.31 4.49 18.71
C ILE A 56 -22.39 5.27 19.46
N ASP A 57 -23.41 5.71 18.72
CA ASP A 57 -24.63 6.27 19.32
C ASP A 57 -25.36 5.20 20.16
N ASN A 58 -26.05 5.63 21.22
CA ASN A 58 -26.73 4.73 22.15
C ASN A 58 -27.74 3.78 21.46
N GLY A 59 -27.33 2.52 21.25
CA GLY A 59 -28.10 1.44 20.63
C GLY A 59 -27.20 0.24 20.29
N PRO A 60 -27.75 -0.94 19.98
CA PRO A 60 -26.92 -2.07 19.54
C PRO A 60 -26.27 -1.72 18.19
N THR A 61 -24.93 -1.67 18.17
CA THR A 61 -24.17 -1.43 16.95
C THR A 61 -24.39 -2.57 15.98
N SER A 62 -24.85 -2.26 14.77
CA SER A 62 -24.88 -3.25 13.70
C SER A 62 -23.48 -3.53 13.19
N ARG A 63 -23.18 -4.77 12.80
CA ARG A 63 -21.91 -5.13 12.13
C ARG A 63 -21.66 -4.26 10.89
N SER A 64 -22.72 -3.84 10.19
CA SER A 64 -22.65 -2.91 9.07
C SER A 64 -22.09 -1.55 9.46
N GLN A 65 -22.52 -0.96 10.57
CA GLN A 65 -21.97 0.33 11.04
C GLN A 65 -20.48 0.23 11.39
N ILE A 66 -20.06 -0.89 11.99
CA ILE A 66 -18.64 -1.13 12.27
C ILE A 66 -17.86 -1.26 10.96
N ALA A 67 -18.37 -2.02 9.99
CA ALA A 67 -17.72 -2.19 8.68
C ALA A 67 -17.54 -0.85 7.93
N PHE A 68 -18.55 0.01 7.92
CA PHE A 68 -18.43 1.36 7.37
C PHE A 68 -17.39 2.20 8.13
N GLY A 69 -17.44 2.19 9.47
CA GLY A 69 -16.47 2.91 10.28
C GLY A 69 -15.01 2.45 10.09
N LEU A 70 -14.80 1.15 9.83
CA LEU A 70 -13.50 0.60 9.49
C LEU A 70 -13.02 1.06 8.10
N ALA A 71 -13.91 1.05 7.09
CA ALA A 71 -13.60 1.55 5.75
C ALA A 71 -13.31 3.06 5.75
N ASP A 72 -14.09 3.85 6.48
CA ASP A 72 -13.84 5.27 6.68
C ASP A 72 -12.49 5.48 7.39
N GLY A 73 -12.19 4.69 8.42
CA GLY A 73 -10.91 4.73 9.11
C GLY A 73 -9.71 4.43 8.20
N LEU A 74 -9.82 3.43 7.32
CA LEU A 74 -8.80 3.15 6.28
C LEU A 74 -8.65 4.33 5.33
N SER A 75 -9.75 4.96 4.93
CA SER A 75 -9.71 6.13 4.06
C SER A 75 -9.02 7.32 4.73
N GLU A 76 -9.36 7.60 5.98
CA GLU A 76 -8.73 8.64 6.77
C GLU A 76 -7.25 8.37 7.01
N TRP A 77 -6.85 7.11 7.19
CA TRP A 77 -5.45 6.78 7.43
C TRP A 77 -4.62 6.88 6.16
N THR A 78 -5.09 6.29 5.06
CA THR A 78 -4.31 6.11 3.83
C THR A 78 -4.43 7.28 2.85
N GLY A 79 -5.53 8.05 2.93
CA GLY A 79 -5.88 9.05 1.92
C GLY A 79 -6.46 8.45 0.64
N LEU A 80 -6.69 7.14 0.59
CA LEU A 80 -7.37 6.46 -0.51
C LEU A 80 -8.85 6.31 -0.18
N ASP A 81 -9.72 6.40 -1.18
CA ASP A 81 -11.17 6.32 -0.96
C ASP A 81 -11.63 4.86 -0.85
N PHE A 82 -11.73 4.33 0.38
CA PHE A 82 -12.38 3.04 0.67
C PHE A 82 -13.91 3.18 0.74
N THR A 83 -14.49 3.80 -0.28
CA THR A 83 -15.92 4.13 -0.29
C THR A 83 -16.77 2.91 -0.65
N LEU A 84 -17.69 2.55 0.25
CA LEU A 84 -18.62 1.44 0.08
C LEU A 84 -20.04 1.97 -0.13
N ASN A 85 -20.77 1.41 -1.10
CA ASN A 85 -22.22 1.63 -1.27
C ASN A 85 -23.03 0.88 -0.21
N GLY A 86 -22.53 -0.27 0.24
CA GLY A 86 -23.27 -1.20 1.07
C GLY A 86 -22.42 -2.35 1.58
N VAL A 87 -22.85 -2.93 2.70
CA VAL A 87 -22.34 -4.22 3.18
C VAL A 87 -23.51 -5.09 3.63
N SER A 88 -23.43 -6.40 3.40
CA SER A 88 -24.42 -7.36 3.88
C SER A 88 -23.76 -8.61 4.44
N PHE A 89 -24.41 -9.25 5.41
CA PHE A 89 -23.92 -10.44 6.10
C PHE A 89 -24.91 -11.58 5.81
N PRO A 90 -24.68 -12.41 4.78
CA PRO A 90 -25.59 -13.52 4.45
C PRO A 90 -25.62 -14.59 5.54
N ASP A 91 -24.54 -14.70 6.31
CA ASP A 91 -24.36 -15.58 7.47
C ASP A 91 -23.39 -14.94 8.47
N GLU A 92 -23.02 -15.67 9.53
CA GLU A 92 -22.16 -15.14 10.59
C GLU A 92 -20.67 -15.00 10.18
N GLU A 93 -20.23 -15.80 9.21
CA GLU A 93 -18.82 -15.94 8.81
C GLU A 93 -18.49 -15.17 7.53
N SER A 94 -19.50 -14.63 6.83
CA SER A 94 -19.35 -14.03 5.51
C SER A 94 -19.83 -12.58 5.47
N ILE A 95 -19.16 -11.77 4.65
CA ILE A 95 -19.61 -10.42 4.28
C ILE A 95 -19.59 -10.26 2.76
N ILE A 96 -20.60 -9.58 2.22
CA ILE A 96 -20.61 -9.06 0.85
C ILE A 96 -20.40 -7.55 0.94
N VAL A 97 -19.38 -7.06 0.25
CA VAL A 97 -18.96 -5.66 0.24
C VAL A 97 -19.22 -5.08 -1.13
N ASP A 98 -20.06 -4.04 -1.19
CA ASP A 98 -20.39 -3.31 -2.41
C ASP A 98 -19.55 -2.04 -2.49
N TRP A 99 -18.53 -2.06 -3.33
CA TRP A 99 -17.65 -0.94 -3.60
C TRP A 99 -18.36 0.13 -4.45
N SER A 100 -18.21 1.40 -4.05
CA SER A 100 -18.62 2.52 -4.90
C SER A 100 -17.74 2.57 -6.15
N LYS A 101 -18.32 2.94 -7.30
CA LYS A 101 -17.57 3.25 -8.53
C LYS A 101 -16.67 4.48 -8.40
N ASP A 102 -16.91 5.32 -7.40
CA ASP A 102 -16.08 6.48 -7.11
C ASP A 102 -14.92 6.12 -6.16
N SER A 103 -14.87 4.89 -5.64
CA SER A 103 -13.78 4.42 -4.80
C SER A 103 -12.46 4.42 -5.57
N THR A 104 -11.35 4.56 -4.85
CA THR A 104 -10.03 4.51 -5.49
C THR A 104 -9.74 3.15 -6.14
N LEU A 105 -10.36 2.08 -5.66
CA LEU A 105 -10.24 0.73 -6.23
C LEU A 105 -10.74 0.66 -7.68
N THR A 106 -11.77 1.43 -8.01
CA THR A 106 -12.48 1.34 -9.31
C THR A 106 -12.20 2.55 -10.21
N ALA A 107 -12.12 3.75 -9.65
CA ALA A 107 -11.81 4.97 -10.39
C ALA A 107 -10.31 5.30 -10.45
N GLY A 108 -9.47 4.52 -9.78
CA GLY A 108 -8.06 4.81 -9.59
C GLY A 108 -7.82 6.00 -8.64
N PRO A 109 -6.54 6.37 -8.43
CA PRO A 109 -6.17 7.45 -7.51
C PRO A 109 -6.42 8.84 -8.11
N GLY A 110 -6.62 8.96 -9.43
CA GLY A 110 -6.79 10.25 -10.11
C GLY A 110 -5.59 11.17 -9.92
N ASN A 111 -5.83 12.48 -9.74
CA ASN A 111 -4.80 13.49 -9.48
C ASN A 111 -4.62 13.81 -7.97
N ARG A 112 -4.94 12.87 -7.10
CA ARG A 112 -4.95 13.09 -5.64
C ARG A 112 -3.52 13.09 -5.08
N GLU A 113 -3.27 13.88 -4.03
CA GLU A 113 -2.06 13.74 -3.22
C GLU A 113 -2.23 12.58 -2.25
N PHE A 114 -1.35 11.58 -2.34
CA PHE A 114 -1.31 10.46 -1.41
C PHE A 114 -0.86 10.93 -0.02
N LYS A 115 -1.40 10.33 1.06
CA LYS A 115 -0.81 10.53 2.38
C LYS A 115 0.53 9.80 2.44
N GLU A 116 1.45 10.40 3.19
CA GLU A 116 2.79 9.88 3.37
C GLU A 116 2.78 8.40 3.79
N GLY A 117 3.54 7.57 3.06
CA GLY A 117 3.59 6.12 3.27
C GLY A 117 2.61 5.29 2.43
N PHE A 118 1.63 5.91 1.76
CA PHE A 118 0.60 5.22 0.97
C PHE A 118 0.64 5.59 -0.52
N HIS A 119 1.82 5.90 -1.04
CA HIS A 119 2.01 6.17 -2.46
C HIS A 119 2.19 4.87 -3.23
N PHE A 120 1.41 4.71 -4.31
CA PHE A 120 1.47 3.55 -5.21
C PHE A 120 1.85 4.02 -6.60
N TYR A 121 2.84 3.36 -7.20
CA TYR A 121 3.39 3.73 -8.50
C TYR A 121 2.75 2.94 -9.65
N ASP A 122 1.98 1.90 -9.33
CA ASP A 122 1.25 1.10 -10.28
C ASP A 122 -0.15 0.74 -9.75
N THR A 123 -1.11 0.63 -10.67
CA THR A 123 -2.52 0.36 -10.37
C THR A 123 -2.73 -1.03 -9.75
N VAL A 124 -1.86 -2.00 -10.06
CA VAL A 124 -1.96 -3.38 -9.56
C VAL A 124 -1.66 -3.42 -8.06
N SER A 125 -0.53 -2.86 -7.64
CA SER A 125 -0.14 -2.78 -6.22
C SER A 125 -1.14 -1.98 -5.40
N LEU A 126 -1.67 -0.88 -5.95
CA LEU A 126 -2.76 -0.13 -5.32
C LEU A 126 -4.01 -0.99 -5.14
N THR A 127 -4.40 -1.72 -6.19
CA THR A 127 -5.58 -2.60 -6.20
C THR A 127 -5.45 -3.68 -5.14
N TRP A 128 -4.30 -4.36 -5.08
CA TRP A 128 -4.02 -5.37 -4.07
C TRP A 128 -4.03 -4.80 -2.66
N PHE A 129 -3.33 -3.68 -2.45
CA PHE A 129 -3.32 -3.00 -1.17
C PHE A 129 -4.74 -2.68 -0.67
N MET A 130 -5.59 -2.12 -1.53
CA MET A 130 -6.96 -1.76 -1.14
C MET A 130 -7.80 -3.00 -0.79
N MET A 131 -7.70 -4.07 -1.56
CA MET A 131 -8.47 -5.30 -1.31
C MET A 131 -7.98 -6.06 -0.07
N ASP A 132 -6.67 -6.20 0.10
CA ASP A 132 -6.06 -6.92 1.23
C ASP A 132 -6.22 -6.14 2.53
N SER A 133 -6.00 -4.82 2.52
CA SER A 133 -6.17 -3.98 3.71
C SER A 133 -7.60 -4.03 4.24
N LEU A 134 -8.59 -3.93 3.37
CA LEU A 134 -10.00 -4.04 3.78
C LEU A 134 -10.32 -5.46 4.26
N ALA A 135 -9.83 -6.47 3.54
CA ALA A 135 -10.09 -7.86 3.87
C ALA A 135 -9.53 -8.23 5.25
N THR A 136 -8.24 -7.95 5.47
CA THR A 136 -7.53 -8.19 6.73
C THR A 136 -8.19 -7.40 7.87
N THR A 137 -8.57 -6.15 7.62
CA THR A 137 -9.29 -5.33 8.60
C THR A 137 -10.64 -5.95 8.99
N PHE A 138 -11.45 -6.39 8.03
CA PHE A 138 -12.75 -6.98 8.34
C PHE A 138 -12.63 -8.34 9.02
N LYS A 139 -11.74 -9.23 8.55
CA LYS A 139 -11.52 -10.55 9.18
C LYS A 139 -11.16 -10.42 10.66
N ASN A 140 -10.23 -9.53 10.99
CA ASN A 140 -9.73 -9.38 12.36
C ASN A 140 -10.70 -8.64 13.31
N ASN A 141 -11.53 -7.72 12.80
CA ASN A 141 -12.43 -6.94 13.67
C ASN A 141 -13.85 -7.49 13.74
N LEU A 142 -14.34 -8.13 12.66
CA LEU A 142 -15.71 -8.61 12.57
C LEU A 142 -15.82 -10.11 12.82
N GLY A 143 -14.70 -10.84 12.97
CA GLY A 143 -14.70 -12.28 13.18
C GLY A 143 -15.29 -13.07 12.01
N ILE A 144 -15.13 -12.56 10.79
CA ILE A 144 -15.54 -13.22 9.54
C ILE A 144 -14.37 -13.96 8.91
N ALA A 145 -14.69 -15.01 8.16
CA ALA A 145 -13.72 -15.76 7.37
C ALA A 145 -13.80 -15.39 5.88
N ASN A 146 -15.00 -15.17 5.35
CA ASN A 146 -15.24 -15.02 3.92
C ASN A 146 -15.64 -13.59 3.55
N ILE A 147 -15.05 -13.07 2.49
CA ILE A 147 -15.33 -11.71 1.98
C ILE A 147 -15.62 -11.82 0.50
N TYR A 148 -16.76 -11.30 0.07
CA TYR A 148 -17.17 -11.26 -1.33
C TYR A 148 -17.21 -9.80 -1.78
N TYR A 149 -16.60 -9.50 -2.93
CA TYR A 149 -16.58 -8.14 -3.46
C TYR A 149 -17.50 -8.01 -4.67
N GLN A 150 -18.21 -6.89 -4.72
CA GLN A 150 -19.05 -6.49 -5.86
C GLN A 150 -19.01 -4.96 -6.00
N SER A 151 -19.52 -4.45 -7.12
CA SER A 151 -19.86 -3.04 -7.29
C SER A 151 -21.22 -2.93 -7.97
N GLU A 152 -22.19 -2.31 -7.31
CA GLU A 152 -23.59 -2.21 -7.77
C GLU A 152 -24.20 -3.59 -8.12
N ALA A 153 -23.94 -4.59 -7.30
CA ALA A 153 -24.34 -5.99 -7.52
C ALA A 153 -23.82 -6.60 -8.84
N GLN A 154 -22.71 -6.09 -9.37
CA GLN A 154 -21.97 -6.64 -10.51
C GLN A 154 -20.52 -6.96 -10.10
N PRO A 155 -19.79 -7.77 -10.88
CA PRO A 155 -18.36 -7.97 -10.69
C PRO A 155 -17.62 -6.63 -10.64
N VAL A 156 -16.58 -6.53 -9.80
CA VAL A 156 -15.73 -5.34 -9.78
C VAL A 156 -14.78 -5.41 -10.97
N ILE A 157 -14.90 -4.44 -11.87
CA ILE A 157 -13.97 -4.23 -12.98
C ILE A 157 -12.91 -3.24 -12.51
N PHE A 158 -11.65 -3.63 -12.57
CA PHE A 158 -10.52 -2.78 -12.20
C PHE A 158 -10.24 -1.72 -13.28
N ASP A 159 -9.56 -0.64 -12.91
CA ASP A 159 -9.09 0.39 -13.85
C ASP A 159 -8.06 -0.17 -14.86
N SER A 160 -7.20 -1.10 -14.41
CA SER A 160 -6.22 -1.84 -15.23
C SER A 160 -6.53 -3.35 -15.31
N PRO A 161 -7.62 -3.77 -15.98
CA PRO A 161 -8.07 -5.16 -15.97
C PRO A 161 -7.10 -6.10 -16.70
N VAL A 162 -6.36 -5.60 -17.70
CA VAL A 162 -5.35 -6.39 -18.42
C VAL A 162 -4.16 -6.71 -17.53
N ASP A 163 -3.70 -5.75 -16.74
CA ASP A 163 -2.54 -5.94 -15.84
C ASP A 163 -2.94 -6.84 -14.66
N MET A 164 -4.13 -6.63 -14.10
CA MET A 164 -4.70 -7.49 -13.07
C MET A 164 -4.95 -8.93 -13.57
N ALA A 165 -5.33 -9.11 -14.83
CA ALA A 165 -5.44 -10.43 -15.45
C ALA A 165 -4.11 -11.18 -15.48
N GLN A 166 -2.98 -10.48 -15.66
CA GLN A 166 -1.64 -11.08 -15.62
C GLN A 166 -1.28 -11.57 -14.21
N GLN A 167 -1.86 -10.96 -13.17
CA GLN A 167 -1.71 -11.40 -11.77
C GLN A 167 -2.75 -12.45 -11.35
N GLY A 168 -3.50 -13.02 -12.30
CA GLY A 168 -4.46 -14.09 -12.04
C GLY A 168 -5.85 -13.64 -11.59
N LEU A 169 -6.16 -12.34 -11.62
CA LEU A 169 -7.46 -11.81 -11.23
C LEU A 169 -7.92 -10.66 -12.15
N PRO A 170 -8.50 -10.92 -13.32
CA PRO A 170 -8.92 -9.87 -14.26
C PRO A 170 -10.08 -9.00 -13.74
N GLU A 171 -10.94 -9.56 -12.90
CA GLU A 171 -12.10 -8.92 -12.27
C GLU A 171 -12.40 -9.65 -10.96
N LEU A 172 -13.13 -9.03 -10.03
CA LEU A 172 -13.65 -9.72 -8.84
C LEU A 172 -15.01 -10.34 -9.15
N PRO A 173 -15.11 -11.67 -9.27
CA PRO A 173 -16.40 -12.32 -9.45
C PRO A 173 -17.22 -12.25 -8.16
N ILE A 174 -18.53 -12.04 -8.31
CA ILE A 174 -19.46 -11.86 -7.19
C ILE A 174 -19.68 -13.14 -6.37
N ASP A 175 -19.41 -14.31 -6.96
CA ASP A 175 -19.69 -15.64 -6.42
C ASP A 175 -18.46 -16.35 -5.86
N GLN A 176 -17.31 -15.68 -5.84
CA GLN A 176 -16.08 -16.20 -5.26
C GLN A 176 -15.65 -15.37 -4.05
N ALA A 177 -15.27 -16.06 -2.97
CA ALA A 177 -14.64 -15.39 -1.84
C ALA A 177 -13.27 -14.84 -2.26
N TYR A 178 -12.92 -13.68 -1.74
CA TYR A 178 -11.63 -13.06 -1.89
C TYR A 178 -10.60 -13.75 -0.98
N GLU A 179 -9.69 -14.48 -1.60
CA GLU A 179 -8.67 -15.30 -0.93
C GLU A 179 -7.38 -14.52 -0.61
N GLY A 180 -7.30 -13.24 -0.98
CA GLY A 180 -6.10 -12.42 -0.84
C GLY A 180 -5.18 -12.48 -2.05
N SER A 181 -4.37 -11.43 -2.23
CA SER A 181 -3.43 -11.31 -3.36
C SER A 181 -2.48 -12.50 -3.49
N ALA A 182 -1.95 -13.02 -2.36
CA ALA A 182 -1.02 -14.17 -2.36
C ALA A 182 -1.61 -15.43 -2.99
N PHE A 183 -2.91 -15.68 -2.77
CA PHE A 183 -3.60 -16.78 -3.43
C PHE A 183 -3.64 -16.58 -4.94
N PHE A 184 -4.03 -15.40 -5.43
CA PHE A 184 -4.15 -15.14 -6.86
C PHE A 184 -2.79 -15.17 -7.57
N HIS A 185 -1.75 -14.62 -6.95
CA HIS A 185 -0.37 -14.73 -7.45
C HIS A 185 0.09 -16.19 -7.58
N ALA A 186 -0.15 -17.03 -6.56
CA ALA A 186 0.22 -18.45 -6.60
C ALA A 186 -0.52 -19.24 -7.70
N HIS A 187 -1.71 -18.77 -8.12
CA HIS A 187 -2.56 -19.45 -9.11
C HIS A 187 -2.56 -18.79 -10.50
N ALA A 188 -1.89 -17.65 -10.67
CA ALA A 188 -1.67 -17.00 -11.97
C ALA A 188 -0.81 -17.88 -12.92
N GLY A 189 0.01 -18.78 -12.36
CA GLY A 189 0.94 -19.68 -13.06
C GLY A 189 0.33 -20.75 -13.98
N GLY A 190 -0.97 -20.68 -14.30
CA GLY A 190 -1.63 -21.53 -15.30
C GLY A 190 -1.57 -20.99 -16.74
N ARG A 191 -1.10 -19.75 -16.95
CA ARG A 191 -0.98 -19.14 -18.28
C ARG A 191 0.41 -18.56 -18.49
N GLY A 192 1.24 -19.32 -19.19
CA GLY A 192 2.39 -18.90 -20.01
C GLY A 192 3.33 -17.83 -19.45
N ASP A 193 4.54 -18.26 -19.11
CA ASP A 193 5.78 -17.48 -18.95
C ASP A 193 5.67 -15.98 -19.28
N ILE A 194 5.68 -15.16 -18.23
CA ILE A 194 5.63 -13.72 -18.31
C ILE A 194 7.06 -13.20 -18.62
N ASP A 195 7.34 -13.01 -19.91
CA ASP A 195 8.63 -12.63 -20.52
C ASP A 195 9.05 -11.15 -20.30
N TRP A 196 8.60 -10.48 -19.22
CA TRP A 196 9.01 -9.09 -18.91
C TRP A 196 9.62 -8.90 -17.52
N MET A 197 9.62 -9.93 -16.67
CA MET A 197 10.46 -9.99 -15.49
C MET A 197 11.76 -10.71 -15.84
N VAL A 198 12.79 -9.95 -16.20
CA VAL A 198 14.11 -10.53 -16.39
C VAL A 198 14.65 -10.86 -15.01
N ASN A 199 14.57 -12.14 -14.62
CA ASN A 199 15.15 -12.65 -13.38
C ASN A 199 16.67 -12.72 -13.54
N GLU A 200 17.32 -11.55 -13.46
CA GLU A 200 18.77 -11.44 -13.58
C GLU A 200 19.43 -11.63 -12.22
N PRO A 201 20.27 -12.66 -12.04
CA PRO A 201 20.96 -12.87 -10.78
C PRO A 201 22.04 -11.81 -10.59
N ILE A 202 21.98 -11.07 -9.47
CA ILE A 202 23.06 -10.15 -9.05
C ILE A 202 24.18 -10.97 -8.39
N VAL A 203 23.81 -11.78 -7.39
CA VAL A 203 24.65 -12.81 -6.76
C VAL A 203 23.77 -14.00 -6.38
N ASN A 204 24.36 -15.08 -5.86
CA ASN A 204 23.60 -16.26 -5.47
C ASN A 204 22.54 -15.89 -4.42
N GLY A 205 21.25 -16.06 -4.78
CA GLY A 205 20.13 -15.73 -3.91
C GLY A 205 19.66 -14.28 -3.89
N VAL A 206 20.26 -13.41 -4.71
CA VAL A 206 19.83 -12.02 -4.87
C VAL A 206 19.51 -11.78 -6.33
N ILE A 207 18.24 -11.51 -6.61
CA ILE A 207 17.67 -11.52 -7.95
C ILE A 207 17.12 -10.13 -8.25
N PHE A 208 17.57 -9.54 -9.35
CA PHE A 208 16.86 -8.42 -9.95
C PHE A 208 15.67 -8.98 -10.73
N THR A 209 14.47 -8.49 -10.45
CA THR A 209 13.22 -9.02 -11.03
C THR A 209 12.75 -8.21 -12.24
N GLY A 210 13.51 -7.19 -12.63
CA GLY A 210 13.19 -6.32 -13.75
C GLY A 210 12.86 -4.88 -13.31
N SER A 211 12.52 -4.07 -14.31
CA SER A 211 12.05 -2.70 -14.13
C SER A 211 10.63 -2.60 -14.65
N LEU A 212 9.77 -1.90 -13.92
CA LEU A 212 8.43 -1.51 -14.41
C LEU A 212 8.50 -0.36 -15.42
N LEU A 213 9.69 0.18 -15.70
CA LEU A 213 9.92 1.29 -16.61
C LEU A 213 10.46 0.82 -17.96
N GLN A 214 10.09 1.51 -19.03
CA GLN A 214 10.83 1.42 -20.28
C GLN A 214 12.22 2.05 -20.08
N SER A 215 13.28 1.27 -20.38
CA SER A 215 14.67 1.74 -20.33
C SER A 215 14.84 3.07 -21.06
N ASP A 216 15.38 4.08 -20.36
CA ASP A 216 15.79 5.34 -20.98
C ASP A 216 17.06 5.09 -21.83
N PRO A 217 17.04 5.27 -23.17
CA PRO A 217 18.15 4.93 -24.06
C PRO A 217 19.36 5.87 -23.97
N GLY A 218 19.52 6.62 -22.88
CA GLY A 218 20.65 7.51 -22.61
C GLY A 218 21.93 6.81 -22.15
N ASN A 219 22.94 7.60 -21.79
CA ASN A 219 24.22 7.12 -21.20
C ASN A 219 24.12 6.84 -19.68
N ASN A 220 22.91 6.65 -19.17
CA ASN A 220 22.65 6.45 -17.74
C ASN A 220 22.88 4.99 -17.36
N MET A 221 23.11 4.75 -16.08
CA MET A 221 23.16 3.41 -15.50
C MET A 221 21.84 2.69 -15.77
N THR A 222 21.88 1.40 -16.06
CA THR A 222 20.66 0.60 -16.20
C THR A 222 20.03 0.32 -14.83
N PRO A 223 18.71 0.05 -14.76
CA PRO A 223 18.07 -0.38 -13.52
C PRO A 223 18.74 -1.59 -12.84
N TYR A 224 19.20 -2.56 -13.64
CA TYR A 224 19.92 -3.74 -13.14
C TYR A 224 21.26 -3.37 -12.49
N GLU A 225 22.03 -2.47 -13.13
CA GLU A 225 23.28 -1.99 -12.55
C GLU A 225 23.04 -1.19 -11.27
N ALA A 226 22.00 -0.36 -11.23
CA ALA A 226 21.61 0.38 -10.03
C ALA A 226 21.21 -0.55 -8.87
N ALA A 227 20.43 -1.60 -9.15
CA ALA A 227 20.10 -2.65 -8.19
C ALA A 227 21.35 -3.38 -7.69
N SER A 228 22.29 -3.69 -8.59
CA SER A 228 23.57 -4.30 -8.25
C SER A 228 24.39 -3.38 -7.33
N ARG A 229 24.41 -2.06 -7.57
CA ARG A 229 25.10 -1.09 -6.71
C ARG A 229 24.46 -0.98 -5.33
N LEU A 230 23.14 -0.92 -5.25
CA LEU A 230 22.41 -0.96 -3.99
C LEU A 230 22.82 -2.17 -3.15
N TYR A 231 22.89 -3.34 -3.79
CA TYR A 231 23.34 -4.55 -3.13
C TYR A 231 24.77 -4.43 -2.59
N PHE A 232 25.75 -4.14 -3.46
CA PHE A 232 27.16 -4.20 -3.08
C PHE A 232 27.61 -3.11 -2.10
N LEU A 233 26.99 -1.93 -2.15
CA LEU A 233 27.41 -0.79 -1.33
C LEU A 233 26.62 -0.66 -0.02
N VAL A 234 25.42 -1.23 0.06
CA VAL A 234 24.53 -1.03 1.21
C VAL A 234 23.96 -2.34 1.74
N LEU A 235 23.29 -3.14 0.90
CA LEU A 235 22.51 -4.27 1.42
C LEU A 235 23.40 -5.43 1.87
N LYS A 236 24.51 -5.69 1.19
CA LYS A 236 25.43 -6.80 1.49
C LYS A 236 25.88 -6.79 2.96
N ASP A 237 26.19 -5.62 3.50
CA ASP A 237 26.67 -5.47 4.88
C ASP A 237 25.53 -5.43 5.90
N LYS A 238 24.29 -5.28 5.43
CA LYS A 238 23.06 -5.39 6.24
C LYS A 238 22.52 -6.82 6.27
N LEU A 239 23.08 -7.74 5.49
CA LEU A 239 22.69 -9.14 5.47
C LEU A 239 23.02 -9.79 6.82
N VAL A 240 22.12 -10.68 7.28
CA VAL A 240 22.42 -11.54 8.41
C VAL A 240 23.46 -12.57 7.98
N ASN A 241 24.56 -12.65 8.71
CA ASN A 241 25.62 -13.65 8.46
C ASN A 241 25.02 -15.06 8.55
N ASP A 242 25.46 -15.95 7.66
CA ASP A 242 25.04 -17.36 7.55
C ASP A 242 23.63 -17.62 6.98
N THR A 243 22.90 -16.59 6.54
CA THR A 243 21.65 -16.83 5.81
C THR A 243 21.92 -17.36 4.40
N ASP A 244 21.28 -18.48 4.05
CA ASP A 244 21.29 -19.04 2.69
C ASP A 244 20.20 -18.39 1.83
N TYR A 245 20.59 -17.39 1.06
CA TYR A 245 19.71 -16.68 0.13
C TYR A 245 19.35 -17.52 -1.11
N SER A 246 19.96 -18.68 -1.33
CA SER A 246 20.11 -19.24 -2.68
C SER A 246 18.97 -20.08 -3.23
N ARG A 247 17.86 -20.31 -2.49
CA ARG A 247 16.68 -21.02 -3.04
C ARG A 247 15.39 -21.01 -2.24
N GLU A 248 15.43 -20.97 -0.92
CA GLU A 248 14.22 -21.03 -0.08
C GLU A 248 13.75 -19.63 0.37
N GLU A 249 14.68 -18.68 0.54
CA GLU A 249 14.39 -17.30 0.94
C GLU A 249 15.21 -16.28 0.10
N PRO A 250 14.96 -16.17 -1.23
CA PRO A 250 15.67 -15.22 -2.07
C PRO A 250 15.40 -13.76 -1.65
N MET A 251 16.36 -12.88 -1.92
CA MET A 251 16.17 -11.44 -1.94
C MET A 251 15.86 -10.99 -3.36
N PHE A 252 14.82 -10.19 -3.52
CA PHE A 252 14.46 -9.56 -4.78
C PHE A 252 14.73 -8.07 -4.72
N ILE A 253 15.25 -7.50 -5.81
CA ILE A 253 15.38 -6.06 -5.98
C ILE A 253 14.61 -5.68 -7.25
N THR A 254 13.66 -4.76 -7.11
CA THR A 254 12.78 -4.32 -8.20
C THR A 254 12.95 -2.82 -8.42
N CYS A 255 13.16 -2.39 -9.66
CA CYS A 255 13.09 -0.97 -10.01
C CYS A 255 11.64 -0.58 -10.27
N VAL A 256 11.09 0.24 -9.37
CA VAL A 256 9.66 0.57 -9.36
C VAL A 256 9.34 1.92 -9.99
N ASP A 257 10.27 2.89 -9.95
CA ASP A 257 10.08 4.21 -10.54
C ASP A 257 11.41 5.00 -10.68
N VAL A 258 11.33 6.23 -11.16
CA VAL A 258 12.38 7.26 -11.11
C VAL A 258 11.95 8.42 -10.22
N THR A 259 12.90 9.03 -9.54
CA THR A 259 12.66 10.21 -8.70
C THR A 259 13.79 11.22 -8.85
N ASN A 260 13.57 12.45 -8.40
CA ASN A 260 14.61 13.48 -8.35
C ASN A 260 14.94 13.82 -6.90
N ILE A 261 16.20 13.63 -6.51
CA ILE A 261 16.71 13.94 -5.18
C ILE A 261 17.80 15.00 -5.32
N ASN A 262 17.55 16.19 -4.79
CA ASN A 262 18.51 17.31 -4.82
C ASN A 262 19.00 17.69 -6.23
N GLY A 263 18.15 17.54 -7.26
CA GLY A 263 18.50 17.79 -8.65
C GLY A 263 19.16 16.59 -9.34
N GLU A 264 19.35 15.47 -8.64
CA GLU A 264 19.89 14.24 -9.19
C GLU A 264 18.75 13.26 -9.52
N GLU A 265 18.75 12.75 -10.74
CA GLU A 265 17.77 11.74 -11.13
C GLU A 265 18.21 10.35 -10.65
N CYS A 266 17.28 9.63 -10.03
CA CYS A 266 17.54 8.39 -9.32
C CYS A 266 16.51 7.33 -9.69
N TYR A 267 16.90 6.06 -9.72
CA TYR A 267 15.95 4.95 -9.70
C TYR A 267 15.46 4.70 -8.28
N LEU A 268 14.18 4.44 -8.15
CA LEU A 268 13.53 4.00 -6.93
C LEU A 268 13.51 2.46 -6.92
N LEU A 269 14.09 1.87 -5.89
CA LEU A 269 14.27 0.43 -5.76
C LEU A 269 13.58 -0.08 -4.51
N SER A 270 12.79 -1.13 -4.70
CA SER A 270 12.18 -1.92 -3.64
C SER A 270 13.00 -3.20 -3.43
N VAL A 271 13.19 -3.59 -2.18
CA VAL A 271 13.74 -4.89 -1.77
C VAL A 271 12.62 -5.73 -1.17
N SER A 272 12.45 -6.95 -1.66
CA SER A 272 11.47 -7.90 -1.16
C SER A 272 12.07 -9.30 -0.99
N GLY A 273 11.28 -10.23 -0.44
CA GLY A 273 11.72 -11.59 -0.10
C GLY A 273 12.06 -11.67 1.38
N MET A 274 13.26 -12.14 1.75
CA MET A 274 13.64 -12.20 3.17
C MET A 274 13.70 -10.82 3.85
N PHE A 275 13.93 -9.76 3.08
CA PHE A 275 13.81 -8.38 3.55
C PHE A 275 12.68 -7.72 2.80
N ASN A 276 11.76 -7.08 3.51
CA ASN A 276 10.67 -6.32 2.89
C ASN A 276 10.79 -4.85 3.26
N THR A 277 11.14 -4.05 2.27
CA THR A 277 11.22 -2.60 2.36
C THR A 277 10.00 -1.93 1.76
N LYS A 278 9.79 -0.65 2.09
CA LYS A 278 8.78 0.13 1.36
C LYS A 278 9.21 0.22 -0.12
N ALA A 279 8.24 0.29 -1.04
CA ALA A 279 8.54 0.38 -2.48
C ALA A 279 9.48 1.55 -2.83
N TRP A 280 9.48 2.58 -1.99
CA TRP A 280 10.25 3.80 -2.13
C TRP A 280 11.44 3.89 -1.19
N GLU A 281 11.84 2.83 -0.49
CA GLU A 281 12.82 2.94 0.60
C GLU A 281 14.23 3.31 0.11
N PHE A 282 14.64 2.83 -1.07
CA PHE A 282 15.96 3.11 -1.63
C PHE A 282 15.88 3.88 -2.94
N ALA A 283 16.73 4.88 -3.06
CA ALA A 283 16.96 5.56 -4.34
C ALA A 283 18.44 5.50 -4.73
N VAL A 284 18.72 5.18 -5.99
CA VAL A 284 20.07 5.09 -6.53
C VAL A 284 20.22 6.04 -7.69
N ASN A 285 21.13 7.00 -7.56
CA ASN A 285 21.47 7.91 -8.65
C ASN A 285 22.03 7.11 -9.82
N TYR A 286 21.48 7.36 -11.02
CA TYR A 286 21.85 6.62 -12.22
C TYR A 286 22.95 7.27 -13.06
N ASP A 287 23.55 8.38 -12.61
CA ASP A 287 24.80 8.91 -13.16
C ASP A 287 25.97 8.02 -12.72
N TYR A 288 26.66 7.40 -13.69
CA TYR A 288 27.87 6.60 -13.45
C TYR A 288 28.94 7.33 -12.66
N ASN A 289 29.01 8.67 -12.75
CA ASN A 289 30.00 9.49 -12.08
C ASN A 289 29.61 9.84 -10.64
N ARG A 290 28.34 9.64 -10.26
CA ARG A 290 27.76 10.00 -8.96
C ARG A 290 26.82 8.90 -8.50
N GLN A 291 27.38 7.80 -8.02
CA GLN A 291 26.61 6.61 -7.61
C GLN A 291 26.15 6.74 -6.15
N ASN A 292 25.39 7.80 -5.86
CA ASN A 292 24.82 8.06 -4.56
C ASN A 292 23.64 7.11 -4.30
N ILE A 293 23.62 6.51 -3.11
CA ILE A 293 22.52 5.66 -2.66
C ILE A 293 21.87 6.34 -1.46
N TYR A 294 20.57 6.54 -1.54
CA TYR A 294 19.78 7.22 -0.53
C TYR A 294 18.82 6.25 0.14
N LEU A 295 18.68 6.39 1.46
CA LEU A 295 17.53 5.89 2.21
C LEU A 295 16.49 7.00 2.26
N LEU A 296 15.30 6.69 1.76
CA LEU A 296 14.18 7.60 1.86
C LEU A 296 13.44 7.34 3.17
N SER A 297 13.15 8.43 3.88
CA SER A 297 12.43 8.41 5.14
C SER A 297 11.44 9.58 5.18
N GLU A 298 10.53 9.53 6.15
CA GLU A 298 9.53 10.58 6.38
C GLU A 298 10.14 11.96 6.65
N THR A 299 11.38 12.00 7.14
CA THR A 299 12.10 13.26 7.45
C THR A 299 12.99 13.77 6.31
N GLY A 300 13.01 13.06 5.18
CA GLY A 300 13.83 13.36 4.01
C GLY A 300 14.74 12.21 3.58
N SER A 301 15.55 12.49 2.55
CA SER A 301 16.52 11.55 1.97
C SER A 301 17.86 11.59 2.71
N ASN A 302 18.31 10.45 3.21
CA ASN A 302 19.61 10.30 3.84
C ASN A 302 20.58 9.57 2.91
N LEU A 303 21.73 10.15 2.62
CA LEU A 303 22.77 9.48 1.85
C LEU A 303 23.34 8.31 2.67
N LEU A 304 23.20 7.08 2.16
CA LEU A 304 23.74 5.86 2.78
C LEU A 304 25.14 5.52 2.28
N GLY A 305 25.44 5.85 1.02
CA GLY A 305 26.72 5.50 0.41
C GLY A 305 26.95 6.24 -0.90
N SER A 306 28.22 6.36 -1.28
CA SER A 306 28.65 6.93 -2.56
C SER A 306 29.92 6.23 -3.03
N PHE A 307 30.04 5.98 -4.34
CA PHE A 307 31.23 5.33 -4.92
C PHE A 307 32.53 6.15 -4.80
N LEU A 308 32.44 7.45 -4.44
CA LEU A 308 33.62 8.27 -4.14
C LEU A 308 34.24 7.98 -2.76
N ASP A 309 33.72 7.00 -2.01
CA ASP A 309 34.35 6.51 -0.78
C ASP A 309 35.47 5.51 -1.12
N PRO A 310 36.76 5.81 -0.84
CA PRO A 310 37.91 5.02 -1.31
C PRO A 310 37.93 3.55 -0.86
N GLU A 311 37.22 3.20 0.21
CA GLU A 311 37.15 1.82 0.73
C GLU A 311 36.25 0.91 -0.12
N GLY A 312 35.21 1.45 -0.76
CA GLY A 312 34.26 0.66 -1.58
C GLY A 312 34.86 0.12 -2.88
N LEU A 313 35.83 0.84 -3.46
CA LEU A 313 36.47 0.50 -4.73
C LEU A 313 37.40 -0.72 -4.62
N SER A 314 38.05 -0.89 -3.45
CA SER A 314 38.94 -2.03 -3.17
C SER A 314 38.18 -3.35 -3.02
N ASN A 315 36.98 -3.31 -2.46
CA ASN A 315 36.17 -4.52 -2.24
C ASN A 315 35.50 -5.03 -3.52
N MET A 316 35.15 -4.13 -4.45
CA MET A 316 34.50 -4.47 -5.72
C MET A 316 35.45 -5.11 -6.74
N VAL A 317 36.72 -4.70 -6.77
CA VAL A 317 37.73 -5.29 -7.67
C VAL A 317 38.14 -6.70 -7.23
N ASN A 318 38.02 -7.01 -5.93
CA ASN A 318 38.36 -8.31 -5.37
C ASN A 318 37.21 -9.34 -5.46
N SER A 319 35.96 -8.92 -5.65
CA SER A 319 34.82 -9.85 -5.82
C SER A 319 34.53 -10.22 -7.28
N LEU A 320 35.24 -9.62 -8.23
CA LEU A 320 35.16 -9.90 -9.67
C LEU A 320 36.35 -10.76 -10.18
N ARG A 321 37.14 -11.34 -9.27
CA ARG A 321 38.20 -12.33 -9.52
C ARG A 321 37.91 -13.60 -8.73
#